data_AF-A0A183HVC9-F1
#
_entry.id   AF-A0A183HVC9-F1
#
_cell.length_a   1.000
_cell.length_b   1.000
_cell.length_c   1.000
_cell.angle_alpha   90.00
_cell.angle_beta   90.00
_cell.angle_gamma   90.00
#
_symmetry.space_group_name_H-M   'P 1'
#
loop_
_entity.id
_entity.type
_entity.pdbx_description
1 polymer ?
#
loop_
_entity_poly.entity_id
_entity_poly.type
_entity_poly.pdbx_seq_one_letter_code
_entity_poly.pdbx_strand_id
1 'polypeptide(L)'
;KNFFRYLEGVDRFTASCAGYCVATYVLGIKDRHQDNIMLAKDGRLFHIDFGHFLGHYKKKLGINRDRVPFVLTDHFLCVIAKGKSNFRDSHEYKKFKKLCTDAYIILHQRSKLFISLFSMLLCMGLPELQKAEDIDFLKGTLCSDMDSNHAAASFNKIFEEAFSGAWSTKTNWFFHSVKHL
;
A
#
# COMPACT_ATOMS: atom_id res chain seq x y z
N LYS A 1 2.49 17.15 -28.52
CA LYS A 1 2.79 17.72 -27.17
C LYS A 1 1.89 17.12 -26.07
N ASN A 2 0.57 17.04 -26.26
CA ASN A 2 -0.36 16.52 -25.22
C ASN A 2 -0.26 15.00 -24.99
N PHE A 3 -0.02 14.20 -26.03
CA PHE A 3 0.12 12.74 -25.88
C PHE A 3 1.34 12.33 -25.04
N PHE A 4 2.52 12.93 -25.27
CA PHE A 4 3.71 12.65 -24.46
C PHE A 4 3.53 13.06 -22.99
N ARG A 5 2.88 14.19 -22.73
CA ARG A 5 2.54 14.62 -21.36
C ARG A 5 1.58 13.66 -20.68
N TYR A 6 0.62 13.11 -21.41
CA TYR A 6 -0.28 12.08 -20.90
C TYR A 6 0.49 10.81 -20.52
N LEU A 7 1.34 10.28 -21.40
CA LEU A 7 2.13 9.08 -21.11
C LEU A 7 3.05 9.28 -19.91
N GLU A 8 3.72 10.42 -19.83
CA GLU A 8 4.58 10.78 -18.70
C GLU A 8 3.78 10.89 -17.38
N GLY A 9 2.58 11.46 -17.44
CA GLY A 9 1.65 11.51 -16.31
C GLY A 9 1.21 10.12 -15.86
N VAL A 10 0.92 9.21 -16.79
CA VAL A 10 0.57 7.81 -16.48
C VAL A 10 1.76 7.06 -15.88
N ASP A 11 2.98 7.27 -16.39
CA ASP A 11 4.18 6.64 -15.82
C ASP A 11 4.46 7.16 -14.40
N ARG A 12 4.32 8.46 -14.15
CA ARG A 12 4.39 9.06 -12.80
C ARG A 12 3.32 8.50 -11.88
N PHE A 13 2.08 8.38 -12.36
CA PHE A 13 0.97 7.78 -11.62
C PHE A 13 1.30 6.34 -11.25
N THR A 14 1.74 5.54 -12.21
CA THR A 14 2.05 4.12 -12.02
C THR A 14 3.17 3.93 -10.99
N ALA A 15 4.25 4.70 -11.09
CA ALA A 15 5.39 4.60 -10.17
C ALA A 15 5.03 5.07 -8.75
N SER A 16 4.33 6.20 -8.63
CA SER A 16 3.92 6.72 -7.32
C SER A 16 2.86 5.85 -6.66
N CYS A 17 1.88 5.35 -7.42
CA CYS A 17 0.92 4.36 -6.95
C CYS A 17 1.62 3.10 -6.44
N ALA A 18 2.58 2.53 -7.19
CA ALA A 18 3.33 1.35 -6.75
C ALA A 18 4.07 1.62 -5.43
N GLY A 19 4.75 2.76 -5.32
CA GLY A 19 5.43 3.17 -4.10
C GLY A 19 4.49 3.29 -2.90
N TYR A 20 3.35 3.97 -3.05
CA TYR A 20 2.39 4.14 -1.95
C TYR A 20 1.64 2.85 -1.61
N CYS A 21 1.32 1.98 -2.57
CA CYS A 21 0.71 0.69 -2.27
C CYS A 21 1.64 -0.16 -1.40
N VAL A 22 2.94 -0.18 -1.70
CA VAL A 22 3.94 -0.89 -0.90
C VAL A 22 4.16 -0.22 0.45
N ALA A 23 4.33 1.10 0.49
CA ALA A 23 4.59 1.84 1.73
C ALA A 23 3.42 1.75 2.71
N THR A 24 2.17 1.88 2.24
CA THR A 24 0.99 1.76 3.10
C THR A 24 0.77 0.34 3.60
N TYR A 25 1.09 -0.67 2.80
CA TYR A 25 1.10 -2.07 3.23
C TYR A 25 2.13 -2.30 4.35
N VAL A 26 3.40 -1.93 4.11
CA VAL A 26 4.51 -2.14 5.06
C VAL A 26 4.28 -1.39 6.36
N LEU A 27 3.89 -0.12 6.29
CA LEU A 27 3.68 0.71 7.47
C LEU A 27 2.33 0.46 8.14
N GLY A 28 1.45 -0.33 7.54
CA GLY A 28 0.15 -0.59 8.11
C GLY A 28 -0.74 0.65 8.16
N ILE A 29 -0.56 1.59 7.23
CA ILE A 29 -1.31 2.85 7.19
C ILE A 29 -2.79 2.54 6.88
N LYS A 30 -3.68 3.03 7.74
CA LYS A 30 -5.13 2.80 7.65
C LYS A 30 -5.85 4.02 7.08
N ASP A 31 -7.17 3.92 7.00
CA ASP A 31 -8.06 5.00 6.59
C ASP A 31 -7.72 5.60 5.21
N ARG A 32 -7.49 4.72 4.24
CA ARG A 32 -7.13 5.08 2.86
C ARG A 32 -8.39 5.10 1.99
N HIS A 33 -9.17 6.17 2.13
CA HIS A 33 -10.30 6.51 1.26
C HIS A 33 -9.90 7.62 0.27
N GLN A 34 -10.81 7.94 -0.65
CA GLN A 34 -10.60 8.90 -1.73
C GLN A 34 -10.15 10.29 -1.26
N ASP A 35 -10.56 10.75 -0.08
CA ASP A 35 -10.19 12.08 0.43
C ASP A 35 -8.76 12.11 0.98
N ASN A 36 -8.19 10.95 1.33
CA ASN A 36 -6.82 10.81 1.83
C ASN A 36 -5.81 10.40 0.74
N ILE A 37 -6.26 10.34 -0.52
CA ILE A 37 -5.43 10.02 -1.68
C ILE A 37 -5.56 11.14 -2.71
N MET A 38 -4.47 11.87 -2.91
CA MET A 38 -4.42 13.03 -3.78
C MET A 38 -3.65 12.73 -5.07
N LEU A 39 -4.00 13.47 -6.13
CA LEU A 39 -3.33 13.42 -7.42
C LEU A 39 -2.80 14.81 -7.79
N ALA A 40 -1.49 14.91 -7.99
CA ALA A 40 -0.86 16.12 -8.47
C ALA A 40 -1.13 16.33 -9.97
N LYS A 41 -1.07 17.60 -10.42
CA LYS A 41 -1.30 17.97 -11.83
C LYS A 41 -0.30 17.35 -12.82
N ASP A 42 0.84 16.86 -12.33
CA ASP A 42 1.85 16.19 -13.13
C ASP A 42 1.66 14.66 -13.21
N GLY A 43 0.63 14.12 -12.56
CA GLY A 43 0.29 12.70 -12.54
C GLY A 43 0.78 11.94 -11.31
N ARG A 44 1.51 12.55 -10.37
CA ARG A 44 1.94 11.85 -9.14
C ARG A 44 0.79 11.66 -8.16
N LEU A 45 0.58 10.43 -7.73
CA LEU A 45 -0.31 10.05 -6.64
C LEU A 45 0.42 10.17 -5.30
N PHE A 46 -0.24 10.72 -4.29
CA PHE A 46 0.32 10.78 -2.94
C PHE A 46 -0.76 10.66 -1.86
N HIS A 47 -0.37 10.11 -0.73
CA HIS A 47 -1.27 9.94 0.41
C HIS A 47 -1.06 11.08 1.40
N ILE A 48 -2.12 11.46 2.09
CA ILE A 48 -2.09 12.44 3.18
C ILE A 48 -2.74 11.85 4.42
N ASP A 49 -2.63 12.55 5.56
CA ASP A 49 -3.21 12.15 6.84
C ASP A 49 -2.74 10.75 7.29
N PHE A 50 -1.58 10.68 7.94
CA PHE A 50 -0.98 9.41 8.39
C PHE A 50 -1.27 9.09 9.86
N GLY A 51 -2.37 9.62 10.42
CA GLY A 51 -2.66 9.58 11.85
C GLY A 51 -2.73 8.17 12.46
N HIS A 52 -2.92 7.11 11.66
CA HIS A 52 -3.00 5.74 12.14
C HIS A 52 -2.15 4.77 11.32
N PHE A 53 -1.12 4.20 11.95
CA PHE A 53 -0.14 3.29 11.35
C PHE A 53 0.15 2.07 12.26
N LEU A 54 1.00 1.14 11.81
CA LEU A 54 1.33 -0.16 12.44
C LEU A 54 0.13 -1.04 12.79
N GLY A 55 -1.02 -0.83 12.14
CA GLY A 55 -2.23 -1.59 12.43
C GLY A 55 -2.82 -1.33 13.83
N HIS A 56 -2.47 -0.24 14.51
CA HIS A 56 -2.92 0.07 15.88
C HIS A 56 -4.45 0.10 16.04
N TYR A 57 -5.19 0.47 14.99
CA TYR A 57 -6.67 0.44 14.97
C TYR A 57 -7.26 -0.97 15.28
N LYS A 58 -6.47 -2.04 15.12
CA LYS A 58 -6.91 -3.44 15.37
C LYS A 58 -7.16 -3.78 16.84
N LYS A 59 -6.62 -3.03 17.81
CA LYS A 59 -6.82 -3.30 19.25
C LYS A 59 -8.05 -2.60 19.83
N LYS A 60 -8.70 -1.66 19.12
CA LYS A 60 -9.90 -0.96 19.60
C LYS A 60 -11.10 -1.91 19.51
N LEU A 61 -11.60 -2.40 20.65
CA LEU A 61 -12.71 -3.36 20.86
C LEU A 61 -12.35 -4.87 20.91
N GLY A 62 -11.07 -5.24 21.02
CA GLY A 62 -10.69 -6.65 21.32
C GLY A 62 -10.91 -7.67 20.18
N ILE A 63 -11.28 -7.22 18.98
CA ILE A 63 -11.50 -8.10 17.81
C ILE A 63 -10.38 -7.87 16.78
N ASN A 64 -9.54 -8.89 16.56
CA ASN A 64 -8.54 -8.89 15.50
C ASN A 64 -9.20 -8.87 14.12
N ARG A 65 -9.29 -7.70 13.50
CA ARG A 65 -9.60 -7.60 12.07
C ARG A 65 -8.31 -7.69 11.28
N ASP A 66 -8.00 -8.89 10.85
CA ASP A 66 -6.85 -9.14 10.00
C ASP A 66 -6.96 -8.38 8.67
N ARG A 67 -5.77 -8.03 8.18
CA ARG A 67 -5.43 -7.49 6.87
C ARG A 67 -5.34 -5.95 6.77
N VAL A 68 -4.17 -5.47 6.34
CA VAL A 68 -3.92 -4.08 5.93
C VAL A 68 -4.22 -3.98 4.46
N PRO A 69 -5.28 -3.27 4.04
CA PRO A 69 -5.68 -3.26 2.63
C PRO A 69 -4.53 -2.72 1.80
N PHE A 70 -4.00 -3.55 0.91
CA PHE A 70 -3.25 -3.06 -0.22
C PHE A 70 -4.26 -2.29 -1.08
N VAL A 71 -4.16 -0.96 -1.09
CA VAL A 71 -5.17 -0.11 -1.73
C VAL A 71 -4.91 -0.09 -3.23
N LEU A 72 -5.71 -0.84 -3.96
CA LEU A 72 -5.67 -0.88 -5.41
C LEU A 72 -7.11 -0.90 -5.92
N THR A 73 -7.59 0.25 -6.37
CA THR A 73 -8.97 0.42 -6.86
C THR A 73 -9.03 0.20 -8.37
N ASP A 74 -10.21 -0.16 -8.88
CA ASP A 74 -10.45 -0.29 -10.32
C ASP A 74 -10.15 1.01 -11.09
N HIS A 75 -10.32 2.16 -10.44
CA HIS A 75 -9.94 3.46 -11.02
C HIS A 75 -8.44 3.58 -11.24
N PHE A 76 -7.61 3.16 -10.27
CA PHE A 76 -6.16 3.18 -10.43
C PHE A 76 -5.71 2.19 -11.50
N LEU A 77 -6.33 1.02 -11.54
CA LEU A 77 -6.09 0.02 -12.58
C LEU A 77 -6.42 0.56 -13.97
N CYS A 78 -7.53 1.29 -14.12
CA CYS A 78 -7.88 1.92 -15.40
C CYS A 78 -6.80 2.90 -15.90
N VAL A 79 -6.23 3.72 -15.00
CA VAL A 79 -5.15 4.65 -15.35
C VAL A 79 -3.88 3.90 -15.74
N ILE A 80 -3.46 2.91 -14.94
CA ILE A 80 -2.27 2.08 -15.22
C ILE A 80 -2.44 1.33 -16.54
N ALA A 81 -3.65 0.83 -16.82
CA ALA A 81 -4.04 0.15 -18.05
C ALA A 81 -4.16 1.08 -19.26
N LYS A 82 -4.07 2.40 -19.07
CA LYS A 82 -4.35 3.41 -20.11
C LYS A 82 -5.74 3.21 -20.74
N GLY A 83 -6.72 2.80 -19.94
CA GLY A 83 -8.11 2.55 -20.37
C GLY A 83 -8.36 1.20 -21.07
N LYS A 84 -7.39 0.28 -21.11
CA LYS A 84 -7.58 -1.06 -21.70
C LYS A 84 -8.48 -1.94 -20.82
N SER A 85 -9.44 -2.62 -21.45
CA SER A 85 -10.42 -3.48 -20.77
C SER A 85 -9.84 -4.81 -20.27
N ASN A 86 -8.91 -5.42 -21.00
CA ASN A 86 -8.23 -6.66 -20.57
C ASN A 86 -6.84 -6.37 -19.99
N PHE A 87 -6.80 -5.84 -18.78
CA PHE A 87 -5.56 -5.42 -18.13
C PHE A 87 -4.75 -6.56 -17.49
N ARG A 88 -5.38 -7.66 -17.08
CA ARG A 88 -4.73 -8.70 -16.25
C ARG A 88 -3.53 -9.38 -16.92
N ASP A 89 -3.56 -9.58 -18.22
CA ASP A 89 -2.45 -10.17 -18.98
C ASP A 89 -1.57 -9.12 -19.68
N SER A 90 -1.87 -7.84 -19.48
CA SER A 90 -1.22 -6.74 -20.18
C SER A 90 0.24 -6.51 -19.75
N HIS A 91 1.00 -5.88 -20.64
CA HIS A 91 2.36 -5.42 -20.31
C HIS A 91 2.34 -4.41 -19.15
N GLU A 92 1.32 -3.55 -19.10
CA GLU A 92 1.15 -2.55 -18.05
C GLU A 92 0.95 -3.17 -16.67
N TYR A 93 0.18 -4.25 -16.55
CA TYR A 93 0.03 -5.00 -15.30
C TYR A 93 1.36 -5.62 -14.86
N LYS A 94 2.05 -6.31 -15.76
CA LYS A 94 3.35 -6.92 -15.47
C LYS A 94 4.37 -5.88 -15.01
N LYS A 95 4.39 -4.70 -15.65
CA LYS A 95 5.24 -3.56 -15.25
C LYS A 95 4.88 -3.07 -13.85
N PHE A 96 3.59 -2.86 -13.55
CA PHE A 96 3.14 -2.39 -12.24
C PHE A 96 3.42 -3.39 -11.11
N LYS A 97 3.13 -4.68 -11.33
CA LYS A 97 3.46 -5.76 -10.39
C LYS A 97 4.96 -5.79 -10.12
N LYS A 98 5.79 -5.74 -11.17
CA LYS A 98 7.25 -5.71 -11.03
C LYS A 98 7.71 -4.51 -10.19
N LEU A 99 7.19 -3.31 -10.45
CA LEU A 99 7.52 -2.11 -9.66
C LEU A 99 7.17 -2.29 -8.18
N CYS A 100 6.00 -2.86 -7.87
CA CYS A 100 5.60 -3.15 -6.50
C CYS A 100 6.56 -4.16 -5.84
N THR A 101 6.86 -5.27 -6.51
CA THR A 101 7.77 -6.31 -5.99
C THR A 101 9.18 -5.77 -5.79
N ASP A 102 9.72 -5.02 -6.75
CA ASP A 102 11.05 -4.41 -6.65
C ASP A 102 11.12 -3.45 -5.45
N ALA A 103 10.13 -2.57 -5.30
CA ALA A 103 10.06 -1.62 -4.20
C ALA A 103 9.96 -2.33 -2.84
N TYR A 104 9.12 -3.37 -2.74
CA TYR A 104 9.00 -4.17 -1.53
C TYR A 104 10.33 -4.84 -1.15
N ILE A 105 11.03 -5.43 -2.13
CA ILE A 105 12.31 -6.12 -1.87
C ILE A 105 13.39 -5.15 -1.40
N ILE A 106 13.43 -3.94 -1.97
CA ILE A 106 14.33 -2.89 -1.49
C ILE A 106 14.04 -2.57 0.00
N LEU A 107 12.78 -2.44 0.39
CA LEU A 107 12.41 -2.21 1.80
C LEU A 107 12.77 -3.40 2.70
N HIS A 108 12.49 -4.62 2.27
CA HIS A 108 12.85 -5.85 2.98
C HIS A 108 14.35 -5.94 3.25
N GLN A 109 15.19 -5.67 2.24
CA GLN A 109 16.65 -5.67 2.37
C GLN A 109 17.16 -4.58 3.33
N ARG A 110 16.37 -3.53 3.55
CA ARG A 110 16.63 -2.44 4.50
C ARG A 110 15.82 -2.56 5.78
N SER A 111 15.20 -3.70 6.05
CA SER A 111 14.29 -3.89 7.19
C SER A 111 14.90 -3.52 8.53
N LYS A 112 16.16 -3.89 8.77
CA LYS A 112 16.90 -3.53 9.99
C LYS A 112 16.93 -2.02 10.25
N LEU A 113 17.12 -1.20 9.21
CA LEU A 113 17.11 0.26 9.33
C LEU A 113 15.75 0.76 9.82
N PHE A 114 14.67 0.32 9.19
CA PHE A 114 13.31 0.74 9.56
C PHE A 114 12.95 0.26 10.97
N ILE A 115 13.29 -0.99 11.32
CA ILE A 115 13.09 -1.53 12.68
C ILE A 115 13.84 -0.68 13.71
N SER A 116 15.10 -0.31 13.46
CA SER A 116 15.87 0.55 14.36
C SER A 116 15.29 1.95 14.50
N LEU A 117 14.88 2.57 13.38
CA LEU A 117 14.23 3.89 13.41
C LEU A 117 12.96 3.84 14.28
N PHE A 118 12.08 2.87 14.04
CA PHE A 118 10.84 2.71 14.81
C PHE A 118 11.09 2.35 16.27
N SER A 119 12.17 1.61 16.57
CA SER A 119 12.57 1.32 17.95
C SER A 119 12.96 2.60 18.71
N MET A 120 13.63 3.55 18.05
CA MET A 120 13.95 4.85 18.66
C MET A 120 12.70 5.73 18.87
N LEU A 121 11.67 5.56 18.04
CA LEU A 121 10.41 6.31 18.17
C LEU A 121 9.56 5.88 19.37
N LEU A 122 9.82 4.72 19.99
CA LEU A 122 9.09 4.24 21.18
C LEU A 122 9.12 5.26 22.34
N CYS A 123 10.23 5.98 22.49
CA CYS A 123 10.39 6.98 23.55
C CYS A 123 9.60 8.28 23.29
N MET A 124 9.02 8.45 22.10
CA MET A 124 8.32 9.69 21.73
C MET A 124 6.86 9.74 22.22
N GLY A 125 6.35 8.66 22.81
CA GLY A 125 4.99 8.62 23.35
C GLY A 125 3.89 8.65 22.28
N LEU A 126 4.19 8.18 21.07
CA LEU A 126 3.19 8.05 20.00
C LEU A 126 2.12 7.03 20.42
N PRO A 127 0.82 7.37 20.33
CA PRO A 127 -0.26 6.45 20.73
C PRO A 127 -0.19 5.10 20.00
N GLU A 128 0.23 5.10 18.74
CA GLU A 128 0.31 3.93 17.87
C GLU A 128 1.57 3.08 18.06
N LEU A 129 2.56 3.58 18.82
CA LEU A 129 3.88 2.97 18.99
C LEU A 129 4.37 3.18 20.42
N GLN A 130 3.86 2.35 21.32
CA GLN A 130 4.15 2.45 22.76
C GLN A 130 4.99 1.29 23.28
N LYS A 131 4.89 0.12 22.62
CA LYS A 131 5.54 -1.10 23.08
C LYS A 131 6.36 -1.75 21.97
N ALA A 132 7.34 -2.56 22.38
CA ALA A 132 8.16 -3.31 21.43
C ALA A 132 7.32 -4.23 20.53
N GLU A 133 6.18 -4.76 21.03
CA GLU A 133 5.28 -5.61 20.24
C GLU A 133 4.60 -4.84 19.09
N ASP A 134 4.48 -3.52 19.18
CA ASP A 134 3.90 -2.72 18.08
C ASP A 134 4.86 -2.68 16.87
N ILE A 135 6.17 -2.91 17.08
CA ILE A 135 7.19 -3.02 16.02
C ILE A 135 7.12 -4.38 15.32
N ASP A 136 6.57 -5.42 15.96
CA ASP A 136 6.46 -6.75 15.36
C ASP A 136 5.57 -6.75 14.11
N PHE A 137 4.63 -5.79 14.03
CA PHE A 137 3.88 -5.54 12.81
C PHE A 137 4.81 -5.21 11.63
N LEU A 138 5.79 -4.32 11.84
CA LEU A 138 6.74 -3.90 10.82
C LEU A 138 7.70 -5.04 10.45
N LYS A 139 8.17 -5.82 11.45
CA LYS A 139 8.99 -7.02 11.20
C LYS A 139 8.25 -8.05 10.35
N GLY A 140 6.99 -8.32 10.69
CA GLY A 140 6.15 -9.28 9.98
C GLY A 140 5.85 -8.86 8.55
N THR A 141 5.46 -7.60 8.34
CA THR A 141 5.17 -7.08 6.99
C THR A 141 6.40 -6.98 6.11
N LEU A 142 7.59 -6.73 6.68
CA LEU A 142 8.85 -6.76 5.94
C LEU A 142 9.45 -8.16 5.79
N CYS A 143 8.87 -9.18 6.42
CA CYS A 143 9.44 -10.53 6.50
C CYS A 143 10.93 -10.50 6.91
N SER A 144 11.25 -9.77 7.99
CA SER A 144 12.65 -9.44 8.35
C SER A 144 13.55 -10.65 8.62
N ASP A 145 12.95 -11.80 8.93
CA ASP A 145 13.67 -13.04 9.27
C ASP A 145 13.76 -14.02 8.09
N MET A 146 13.25 -13.64 6.92
CA MET A 146 13.28 -14.45 5.70
C MET A 146 14.34 -13.93 4.72
N ASP A 147 14.77 -14.77 3.76
CA ASP A 147 15.55 -14.27 2.62
C ASP A 147 14.65 -13.62 1.57
N SER A 148 15.28 -12.92 0.62
CA SER A 148 14.58 -12.13 -0.40
C SER A 148 13.68 -12.95 -1.31
N ASN A 149 13.98 -14.23 -1.57
CA ASN A 149 13.13 -15.05 -2.45
C ASN A 149 11.81 -15.40 -1.76
N HIS A 150 11.87 -15.81 -0.49
CA HIS A 150 10.68 -16.09 0.30
C HIS A 150 9.86 -14.83 0.59
N ALA A 151 10.54 -13.70 0.88
CA ALA A 151 9.88 -12.41 1.05
C ALA A 151 9.15 -11.98 -0.24
N ALA A 152 9.77 -12.14 -1.42
CA ALA A 152 9.15 -11.84 -2.71
C ALA A 152 7.92 -12.71 -2.96
N ALA A 153 8.02 -14.02 -2.69
CA ALA A 153 6.91 -14.95 -2.86
C ALA A 153 5.72 -14.59 -1.94
N SER A 154 6.00 -14.26 -0.67
CA SER A 154 4.99 -13.82 0.29
C SER A 154 4.28 -12.55 -0.18
N PHE A 155 5.03 -11.52 -0.58
CA PHE A 155 4.46 -10.27 -1.08
C PHE A 155 3.65 -10.47 -2.37
N ASN A 156 4.14 -11.29 -3.30
CA ASN A 156 3.42 -11.58 -4.54
C ASN A 156 2.05 -12.23 -4.27
N LYS A 157 1.95 -13.10 -3.26
CA LYS A 157 0.65 -13.66 -2.85
C LYS A 157 -0.31 -12.58 -2.38
N ILE A 158 0.17 -11.66 -1.54
CA ILE A 158 -0.63 -10.53 -1.02
C ILE A 158 -1.08 -9.61 -2.15
N PHE A 159 -0.19 -9.35 -3.12
CA PHE A 159 -0.50 -8.55 -4.30
C PHE A 159 -1.62 -9.21 -5.14
N GLU A 160 -1.55 -10.51 -5.41
CA GLU A 160 -2.58 -11.24 -6.16
C GLU A 160 -3.92 -11.33 -5.38
N GLU A 161 -3.88 -11.48 -4.05
CA GLU A 161 -5.10 -11.44 -3.22
C GLU A 161 -5.78 -10.06 -3.27
N ALA A 162 -5.00 -8.97 -3.28
CA ALA A 162 -5.52 -7.62 -3.43
C ALA A 162 -6.10 -7.39 -4.83
N PHE A 163 -5.42 -7.87 -5.85
CA PHE A 163 -5.77 -7.67 -7.25
C PHE A 163 -6.94 -8.55 -7.74
N SER A 164 -7.11 -9.74 -7.16
CA SER A 164 -8.19 -10.67 -7.54
C SER A 164 -9.58 -10.24 -7.07
N GLY A 165 -9.70 -9.16 -6.28
CA GLY A 165 -10.98 -8.71 -5.72
C GLY A 165 -11.49 -9.58 -4.56
N ALA A 166 -10.76 -10.63 -4.18
CA ALA A 166 -11.05 -11.40 -2.97
C ALA A 166 -10.94 -10.54 -1.69
N TRP A 167 -10.25 -9.40 -1.78
CA TRP A 167 -10.17 -8.39 -0.72
C TRP A 167 -11.27 -7.32 -0.83
N SER A 168 -11.73 -6.99 -2.04
CA SER A 168 -12.82 -6.01 -2.26
C SER A 168 -14.17 -6.55 -1.80
N THR A 169 -14.38 -7.87 -1.79
CA THR A 169 -15.58 -8.52 -1.21
C THR A 169 -15.65 -8.42 0.34
N LYS A 170 -14.61 -7.89 1.01
CA LYS A 170 -14.62 -7.58 2.44
C LYS A 170 -14.41 -6.10 2.78
N THR A 171 -14.39 -5.19 1.81
CA THR A 171 -14.18 -3.76 2.06
C THR A 171 -15.37 -2.92 1.62
N ASN A 172 -15.96 -2.25 2.63
CA ASN A 172 -16.98 -1.20 2.58
C ASN A 172 -16.54 0.03 1.78
N TRP A 173 -16.19 -0.09 0.49
CA TRP A 173 -15.98 1.09 -0.36
C TRP A 173 -17.33 1.78 -0.69
N PHE A 174 -18.43 1.02 -0.67
CA PHE A 174 -19.76 1.53 -1.03
C PHE A 174 -20.52 2.23 0.11
N PHE A 175 -20.09 2.09 1.37
CA PHE A 175 -20.83 2.62 2.53
C PHE A 175 -20.37 3.99 3.04
N HIS A 176 -19.35 4.62 2.44
CA HIS A 176 -18.91 5.97 2.83
C HIS A 176 -19.43 7.10 1.92
N SER A 177 -19.93 6.80 0.72
CA SER A 177 -20.46 7.82 -0.20
C SER A 177 -21.91 8.25 0.08
N VAL A 178 -22.57 7.70 1.11
CA VAL A 178 -24.00 7.97 1.43
C VAL A 178 -24.17 8.79 2.72
N LYS A 179 -23.10 9.37 3.27
CA LYS A 179 -23.20 10.27 4.44
C LYS A 179 -22.93 11.76 4.16
N HIS A 180 -22.80 12.12 2.89
CA HIS A 180 -22.74 13.51 2.45
C HIS A 180 -23.77 13.82 1.36
N LEU A 181 -25.02 13.48 1.66
CA LEU A 181 -26.23 14.12 1.11
C LEU A 181 -27.12 14.51 2.29
#